data_AF-A0A2K0SW68-F1
#
_entry.id   AF-A0A2K0SW68-F1
#
_cell.length_a   1.000
_cell.length_b   1.000
_cell.length_c   1.000
_cell.angle_alpha   90.00
_cell.angle_beta   90.00
_cell.angle_gamma   90.00
#
_symmetry.space_group_name_H-M   'P 1'
#
loop_
_entity.id
_entity.type
_entity.pdbx_description
1 polymer ?
#
loop_
_entity_poly.entity_id
_entity_poly.type
_entity_poly.pdbx_seq_one_letter_code
_entity_poly.pdbx_strand_id
1 'polypeptide(L)'
;MSTPTFSYYWDQELMMLHSTVIALNGGLLTLDTAAQNAPQNVARDPETALKPVRDATTYCISLIHNLYPFIMSLRGSVQVLRDAGW
;
A
#
# COMPACT_ATOMS: atom_id res chain seq x y z
N MET A 1 -19.40 -15.89 -27.90
CA MET A 1 -19.68 -14.88 -26.85
C MET A 1 -18.36 -14.58 -26.17
N SER A 2 -17.77 -13.44 -26.49
CA SER A 2 -16.48 -12.96 -25.99
C SER A 2 -16.56 -12.75 -24.48
N THR A 3 -15.63 -13.31 -23.71
CA THR A 3 -15.46 -13.15 -22.26
C THR A 3 -15.00 -11.72 -21.94
N PRO A 4 -15.88 -10.78 -21.56
CA PRO A 4 -15.50 -9.41 -21.23
C PRO A 4 -15.15 -9.27 -19.74
N THR A 5 -15.34 -10.33 -18.96
CA THR A 5 -15.30 -10.31 -17.49
C THR A 5 -13.89 -10.40 -16.96
N PHE A 6 -13.02 -11.24 -17.52
CA PHE A 6 -11.68 -11.47 -16.97
C PHE A 6 -10.79 -10.22 -17.06
N SER A 7 -10.74 -9.56 -18.23
CA SER A 7 -9.96 -8.32 -18.41
C SER A 7 -10.43 -7.20 -17.48
N TYR A 8 -11.74 -7.09 -17.27
CA TYR A 8 -12.32 -6.06 -16.40
C TYR A 8 -11.93 -6.23 -14.93
N TYR A 9 -11.93 -7.46 -14.41
CA TYR A 9 -11.49 -7.74 -13.04
C TYR A 9 -10.00 -7.45 -12.86
N TRP A 10 -9.19 -7.77 -13.87
CA TRP A 10 -7.75 -7.50 -13.85
C TRP A 10 -7.43 -6.01 -13.85
N ASP A 11 -8.13 -5.22 -14.67
CA ASP A 11 -7.99 -3.76 -14.67
C ASP A 11 -8.37 -3.15 -13.31
N GLN A 12 -9.41 -3.66 -12.65
CA GLN A 12 -9.79 -3.22 -11.30
C GLN A 12 -8.74 -3.59 -10.24
N GLU A 13 -8.22 -4.83 -10.27
CA GLU A 13 -7.15 -5.25 -9.36
C GLU A 13 -5.89 -4.41 -9.55
N LEU A 14 -5.51 -4.10 -10.79
CA LEU A 14 -4.37 -3.25 -11.11
C LEU A 14 -4.57 -1.80 -10.66
N MET A 15 -5.77 -1.23 -10.84
CA MET A 15 -6.10 0.11 -10.34
C MET A 15 -6.05 0.18 -8.80
N MET A 16 -6.56 -0.84 -8.10
CA MET A 16 -6.51 -0.90 -6.64
C MET A 16 -5.08 -1.08 -6.13
N LEU A 17 -4.28 -1.94 -6.77
CA LEU A 17 -2.86 -2.10 -6.48
C LEU A 17 -2.10 -0.78 -6.65
N HIS A 18 -2.28 -0.11 -7.80
CA HIS A 18 -1.66 1.18 -8.09
C HIS A 18 -2.03 2.25 -7.06
N SER A 19 -3.32 2.35 -6.70
CA SER A 19 -3.79 3.31 -5.69
C SER A 19 -3.19 3.02 -4.31
N THR A 20 -3.05 1.75 -3.95
CA THR A 20 -2.46 1.35 -2.66
C THR A 20 -0.96 1.64 -2.62
N VAL A 21 -0.24 1.47 -3.73
CA VAL A 21 1.17 1.83 -3.86
C VAL A 21 1.38 3.34 -3.74
N ILE A 22 0.52 4.16 -4.38
CA ILE A 22 0.57 5.62 -4.24
C ILE A 22 0.36 6.04 -2.77
N ALA A 23 -0.65 5.45 -2.11
CA ALA A 23 -0.94 5.74 -0.71
C ALA A 23 0.25 5.36 0.20
N LEU A 24 0.91 4.23 -0.09
CA LEU A 24 2.09 3.78 0.64
C LEU A 24 3.26 4.77 0.49
N ASN A 25 3.54 5.21 -0.75
CA ASN A 25 4.56 6.24 -1.00
C ASN A 25 4.26 7.54 -0.25
N GLY A 26 3.00 7.99 -0.22
CA GLY A 26 2.59 9.16 0.56
C GLY A 26 2.79 8.98 2.07
N GLY A 27 2.47 7.80 2.60
CA GLY A 27 2.72 7.45 4.00
C GLY A 27 4.21 7.45 4.35
N LEU A 28 5.06 6.87 3.47
CA LEU A 28 6.51 6.83 3.66
C LEU A 28 7.15 8.23 3.60
N LEU A 29 6.69 9.10 2.70
CA LEU A 29 7.12 10.50 2.65
C LEU A 29 6.73 11.27 3.92
N THR A 30 5.53 11.01 4.44
CA THR A 30 5.06 11.59 5.71
C THR A 30 5.93 11.11 6.88
N LEU A 31 6.29 9.82 6.87
CA LEU A 31 7.17 9.22 7.87
C LEU A 31 8.58 9.84 7.83
N ASP A 32 9.16 9.98 6.64
CA ASP A 32 10.48 10.60 6.45
C ASP A 32 10.46 12.06 6.94
N THR A 33 9.43 12.83 6.55
CA THR A 33 9.25 14.21 7.02
C THR A 33 9.08 14.28 8.55
N ALA A 34 8.31 13.37 9.14
CA ALA A 34 8.13 13.31 10.60
C ALA A 34 9.44 12.96 11.31
N ALA A 35 10.22 12.01 10.77
CA ALA A 35 11.51 11.60 11.32
C ALA A 35 12.54 12.74 11.25
N GLN A 36 12.58 13.49 10.15
CA GLN A 36 13.46 14.66 10.00
C GLN A 36 13.12 15.79 10.97
N ASN A 37 11.84 15.96 11.31
CA ASN A 37 11.36 16.98 12.24
C ASN A 37 11.36 16.52 13.72
N ALA A 38 11.48 15.22 13.98
CA ALA A 38 11.48 14.67 15.34
C ALA A 38 12.56 15.31 16.24
N PRO A 39 13.83 15.49 15.83
CA PRO A 39 14.86 16.13 16.67
C PRO A 39 14.50 17.55 17.11
N GLN A 40 13.79 18.29 16.26
CA GLN A 40 13.35 19.66 16.54
C GLN A 40 12.20 19.70 17.56
N ASN A 41 11.36 18.67 17.56
CA ASN A 41 10.22 18.54 18.47
C ASN A 41 10.58 17.87 19.81
N VAL A 42 11.60 17.00 19.84
CA VAL A 42 12.09 16.32 21.06
C VAL A 42 12.56 17.34 22.11
N ALA A 43 13.06 18.50 21.68
CA ALA A 43 13.46 19.60 22.56
C ALA A 43 12.29 20.22 23.37
N ARG A 44 11.03 19.97 22.97
CA ARG A 44 9.82 20.45 23.66
C ARG A 44 9.15 19.36 24.49
N ASP A 45 8.97 18.17 23.91
CA ASP A 45 8.42 16.99 24.59
C ASP A 45 8.61 15.74 23.70
N PRO A 46 9.32 14.69 24.16
CA PRO A 46 9.56 13.48 23.37
C PRO A 46 8.28 12.72 22.99
N GLU A 47 7.22 12.78 23.79
CA GLU A 47 5.97 12.06 23.50
C GLU A 47 5.22 12.71 22.32
N THR A 48 5.21 14.04 22.31
CA THR A 48 4.63 14.85 21.23
C THR A 48 5.45 14.77 19.94
N ALA A 49 6.77 14.61 20.05
CA ALA A 49 7.68 14.51 18.91
C ALA A 49 7.59 13.18 18.14
N LEU A 50 7.33 12.08 18.84
CA LEU A 50 7.31 10.73 18.25
C LEU A 50 5.93 10.30 17.75
N LYS A 51 4.86 10.95 18.23
CA LYS A 51 3.48 10.68 17.79
C LYS A 51 3.30 10.66 16.26
N PRO A 52 3.72 11.68 15.48
CA PRO A 52 3.55 11.67 14.03
C PRO A 52 4.32 10.54 13.33
N VAL A 53 5.50 10.17 13.85
CA VAL A 53 6.27 9.02 13.35
C VAL A 53 5.50 7.72 13.58
N ARG A 54 4.92 7.55 14.78
CA ARG A 54 4.13 6.36 15.13
C ARG A 54 2.90 6.24 14.25
N ASP A 55 2.13 7.33 14.09
CA ASP A 55 0.90 7.33 13.31
C ASP A 55 1.16 7.03 11.83
N ALA A 56 2.20 7.65 11.25
CA ALA A 56 2.62 7.38 9.87
C ALA A 56 3.11 5.93 9.69
N THR A 57 3.85 5.39 10.67
CA THR A 57 4.31 4.00 10.65
C THR A 57 3.12 3.02 10.71
N THR A 58 2.17 3.24 11.62
CA THR A 58 0.96 2.41 11.74
C THR A 58 0.15 2.44 10.45
N TYR A 59 -0.02 3.61 9.84
CA TYR A 59 -0.69 3.75 8.55
C TYR A 59 0.00 2.94 7.44
N CYS A 60 1.33 3.06 7.32
CA CYS A 60 2.11 2.29 6.34
C CYS A 60 1.98 0.77 6.56
N ILE A 61 2.03 0.31 7.80
CA ILE A 61 1.85 -1.11 8.15
C ILE A 61 0.46 -1.60 7.74
N SER A 62 -0.59 -0.82 7.98
CA SER A 62 -1.95 -1.17 7.55
C SER A 62 -2.07 -1.25 6.03
N LEU A 63 -1.43 -0.35 5.29
CA LEU A 63 -1.40 -0.39 3.83
C LEU A 63 -0.66 -1.64 3.30
N ILE A 64 0.47 -2.02 3.91
CA ILE A 64 1.20 -3.24 3.55
C ILE A 64 0.36 -4.50 3.81
N HIS A 65 -0.33 -4.56 4.95
CA HIS A 65 -1.25 -5.67 5.22
C HIS A 65 -2.38 -5.73 4.21
N ASN A 66 -2.90 -4.59 3.76
CA ASN A 66 -3.94 -4.53 2.72
C ASN A 66 -3.41 -4.92 1.33
N LEU A 67 -2.11 -4.71 1.04
CA LEU A 67 -1.47 -5.12 -0.22
C LEU A 67 -1.35 -6.65 -0.37
N TYR A 68 -1.18 -7.38 0.73
CA TYR A 68 -0.90 -8.82 0.67
C TYR A 68 -2.03 -9.65 0.02
N PRO A 69 -3.32 -9.45 0.38
CA PRO A 69 -4.45 -10.08 -0.33
C PRO A 69 -4.49 -9.76 -1.82
N PHE A 70 -4.17 -8.51 -2.23
CA PHE A 70 -4.13 -8.12 -3.64
C PHE A 70 -3.07 -8.89 -4.41
N ILE A 71 -1.85 -9.00 -3.87
CA ILE A 71 -0.76 -9.76 -4.50
C ILE A 71 -1.13 -11.23 -4.65
N MET A 72 -1.78 -11.82 -3.63
CA MET A 72 -2.25 -13.21 -3.70
C MET A 72 -3.37 -13.42 -4.71
N SER A 73 -4.32 -12.48 -4.81
CA SER A 73 -5.39 -12.51 -5.82
C SER A 73 -4.81 -12.46 -7.24
N LEU A 74 -3.90 -11.50 -7.48
CA LEU A 74 -3.26 -11.31 -8.78
C LEU A 74 -2.45 -12.55 -9.20
N ARG A 75 -1.73 -13.17 -8.25
CA ARG A 75 -1.03 -14.44 -8.47
C ARG A 75 -2.00 -15.56 -8.86
N GLY A 76 -3.13 -15.67 -8.19
CA GLY A 76 -4.18 -16.64 -8.51
C GLY A 76 -4.73 -16.43 -9.93
N SER A 77 -5.05 -15.19 -10.28
CA SER A 77 -5.52 -14.80 -11.62
C SER A 77 -4.52 -15.14 -12.73
N VAL A 78 -3.22 -14.90 -12.50
CA VAL A 78 -2.14 -15.29 -13.43
C VAL A 78 -2.05 -16.82 -13.58
N GLN A 79 -2.22 -17.56 -12.49
CA GLN A 79 -2.16 -19.02 -12.52
C GLN A 79 -3.34 -19.61 -13.30
N VAL A 80 -4.55 -19.06 -13.14
CA VAL A 80 -5.73 -19.45 -13.93
C VAL A 80 -5.52 -19.20 -15.43
N LEU A 81 -4.92 -18.07 -15.82
CA LEU A 81 -4.58 -17.79 -17.23
C LEU A 81 -3.61 -18.82 -17.80
N ARG A 82 -2.55 -19.13 -17.04
CA ARG A 82 -1.55 -20.13 -17.42
C ARG A 82 -2.19 -21.50 -17.61
N ASP A 83 -3.03 -21.93 -16.67
CA ASP A 83 -3.70 -23.24 -16.72
C ASP A 83 -4.71 -23.30 -17.88
N ALA A 84 -5.26 -22.16 -18.29
CA ALA A 84 -6.12 -22.03 -19.46
C ALA A 84 -5.36 -21.92 -20.80
N GLY A 85 -4.02 -21.91 -20.78
CA GLY A 85 -3.17 -21.91 -21.98
C GLY A 85 -3.01 -20.56 -22.68
N TRP A 86 -3.24 -19.45 -21.97
CA TRP A 86 -3.03 -18.08 -22.44
C TRP A 86 -1.61 -17.59 -22.17
#